data_AF-A0A530BT05-F1
#
_entry.id   AF-A0A530BT05-F1
#
_cell.length_a   1.000
_cell.length_b   1.000
_cell.length_c   1.000
_cell.angle_alpha   90.00
_cell.angle_beta   90.00
_cell.angle_gamma   90.00
#
_symmetry.space_group_name_H-M   'P 1'
#
loop_
_entity.id
_entity.type
_entity.pdbx_description
1 polymer ?
#
loop_
_entity_poly.entity_id
_entity_poly.type
_entity_poly.pdbx_seq_one_letter_code
_entity_poly.pdbx_strand_id
1 'polypeptide(L)'
;LEARLRVLAGQACRMLGDEDGTELEFDAARAVFATLGAAPELARVTALVGPASSRPHGLTGREIEVLGLVATGRTNRSIATELGLSEKTIDRHLSNIFDKLAVNSRAAATAYAFQNGLI
;
A
#
# COMPACT_ATOMS: atom_id res chain seq x y z
N LEU A 1 18.31 -4.06 -8.90
CA LEU A 1 17.79 -3.43 -10.13
C LEU A 1 16.30 -3.17 -10.04
N GLU A 2 15.50 -4.17 -9.63
CA GLU A 2 14.05 -4.07 -9.46
C GLU A 2 13.57 -2.84 -8.65
N ALA A 3 14.11 -2.61 -7.44
CA ALA A 3 13.69 -1.47 -6.61
C ALA A 3 13.87 -0.10 -7.28
N ARG A 4 14.91 0.09 -8.10
CA ARG A 4 15.12 1.33 -8.85
C ARG A 4 14.10 1.50 -9.98
N LEU A 5 13.69 0.40 -10.62
CA LEU A 5 12.61 0.43 -11.62
C LEU A 5 11.27 0.82 -10.97
N ARG A 6 10.98 0.31 -9.77
CA ARG A 6 9.81 0.70 -8.97
C ARG A 6 9.81 2.20 -8.67
N VAL A 7 10.95 2.78 -8.30
CA VAL A 7 11.07 4.25 -8.11
C VAL A 7 10.73 5.02 -9.38
N LEU A 8 11.27 4.60 -10.53
CA LEU A 8 10.98 5.25 -11.81
C LEU A 8 9.51 5.14 -12.19
N ALA A 9 8.90 3.97 -11.98
CA ALA A 9 7.48 3.75 -12.21
C ALA A 9 6.63 4.67 -11.32
N GLY A 10 6.94 4.79 -10.02
CA GLY A 10 6.25 5.69 -9.10
C GLY A 10 6.37 7.17 -9.49
N GLN A 11 7.53 7.58 -10.01
CA GLN A 11 7.71 8.93 -10.56
C GLN A 11 6.86 9.15 -11.82
N ALA A 12 6.79 8.17 -12.72
CA ALA A 12 5.97 8.25 -13.92
C ALA A 12 4.47 8.32 -13.59
N CYS A 13 3.99 7.48 -12.65
CA CYS A 13 2.61 7.55 -12.15
C CYS A 13 2.30 8.94 -11.60
N ARG A 14 3.21 9.52 -10.81
CA ARG A 14 3.04 10.87 -10.25
C ARG A 14 2.90 11.94 -11.34
N MET A 15 3.71 11.84 -12.39
CA MET A 15 3.64 12.76 -13.53
C MET A 15 2.32 12.64 -14.30
N LEU A 16 1.69 11.46 -14.30
CA LEU A 16 0.40 11.19 -14.93
C LEU A 16 -0.80 11.51 -14.02
N GLY A 17 -0.56 11.92 -12.77
CA GLY A 17 -1.62 12.11 -11.77
C GLY A 17 -2.21 10.80 -11.23
N ASP A 18 -1.58 9.66 -11.49
CA ASP A 18 -1.97 8.36 -10.96
C ASP A 18 -1.44 8.21 -9.52
N GLU A 19 -2.23 8.70 -8.56
CA GLU A 19 -1.86 8.68 -7.14
C GLU A 19 -1.75 7.25 -6.58
N ASP A 20 -2.60 6.33 -7.04
CA ASP A 20 -2.60 4.93 -6.60
C ASP A 20 -1.36 4.18 -7.07
N GLY A 21 -1.03 4.30 -8.36
CA GLY A 21 0.21 3.76 -8.90
C GLY A 21 1.43 4.39 -8.24
N THR A 22 1.39 5.71 -7.99
CA THR A 22 2.46 6.41 -7.27
C THR A 22 2.72 5.78 -5.91
N GLU A 23 1.67 5.63 -5.10
CA GLU A 23 1.79 5.12 -3.75
C GLU A 23 2.27 3.67 -3.72
N LEU A 24 1.69 2.81 -4.57
CA LEU A 24 2.05 1.39 -4.68
C LEU A 24 3.51 1.19 -5.08
N GLU A 25 3.96 1.88 -6.12
CA GLU A 25 5.31 1.67 -6.66
C GLU A 25 6.38 2.20 -5.70
N PHE A 26 6.13 3.33 -5.03
CA PHE A 26 7.05 3.83 -4.02
C PHE A 26 7.09 2.96 -2.76
N ASP A 27 5.95 2.44 -2.31
CA ASP A 27 5.91 1.53 -1.17
C ASP A 27 6.66 0.22 -1.46
N ALA A 28 6.43 -0.38 -2.63
CA ALA A 28 7.17 -1.55 -3.08
C ALA A 28 8.69 -1.26 -3.17
N ALA A 29 9.08 -0.09 -3.69
CA ALA A 29 10.49 0.30 -3.74
C ALA A 29 11.11 0.37 -2.34
N ARG A 30 10.43 1.00 -1.37
CA ARG A 30 10.89 1.08 0.03
C ARG A 30 11.05 -0.31 0.63
N ALA A 31 10.06 -1.18 0.47
CA ALA A 31 10.10 -2.55 1.00
C ALA A 31 11.32 -3.31 0.48
N VAL A 32 11.58 -3.26 -0.83
CA VAL A 32 12.75 -3.93 -1.41
C VAL A 32 14.07 -3.31 -0.94
N PHE A 33 14.19 -1.98 -0.87
CA PHE A 33 15.40 -1.35 -0.34
C PHE A 33 15.65 -1.67 1.13
N ALA A 34 14.60 -1.74 1.95
CA ALA A 34 14.69 -2.12 3.35
C ALA A 34 15.18 -3.57 3.50
N THR A 35 14.59 -4.52 2.75
CA THR A 35 15.00 -5.92 2.74
C THR A 35 16.46 -6.11 2.32
N LEU A 36 16.95 -5.29 1.38
CA LEU A 36 18.34 -5.35 0.91
C LEU A 36 19.32 -4.59 1.81
N GLY A 37 18.87 -3.91 2.87
CA GLY A 37 19.72 -3.06 3.70
C GLY A 37 20.28 -1.83 2.98
N ALA A 38 19.66 -1.41 1.88
CA ALA A 38 20.09 -0.29 1.05
C ALA A 38 19.66 1.06 1.67
N ALA A 39 20.24 1.39 2.82
CA ALA A 39 19.85 2.55 3.63
C ALA A 39 19.89 3.90 2.87
N PRO A 40 20.89 4.22 2.01
CA PRO A 40 20.91 5.49 1.29
C PRO A 40 19.73 5.63 0.30
N GLU A 41 19.43 4.56 -0.44
CA GLU A 41 18.32 4.51 -1.36
C GLU A 41 16.96 4.56 -0.66
N LEU A 42 16.83 3.85 0.47
CA LEU A 42 15.64 3.92 1.31
C LEU A 42 15.40 5.35 1.82
N ALA A 43 16.45 6.04 2.28
CA ALA A 43 16.36 7.43 2.72
C ALA A 43 15.95 8.36 1.56
N ARG A 44 16.51 8.16 0.36
CA ARG A 44 16.13 8.92 -0.85
C ARG A 44 14.66 8.76 -1.21
N VAL A 45 14.16 7.52 -1.27
CA VAL A 45 12.74 7.29 -1.56
C VAL A 45 11.86 7.86 -0.45
N THR A 46 12.25 7.70 0.81
CA THR A 46 11.50 8.26 1.94
C THR A 46 11.39 9.79 1.85
N ALA A 47 12.45 10.48 1.43
CA ALA A 47 12.42 11.93 1.23
C ALA A 47 11.47 12.38 0.09
N LEU A 48 11.23 11.52 -0.92
CA LEU A 48 10.37 11.83 -2.07
C LEU A 48 8.86 11.68 -1.81
N VAL A 49 8.49 10.92 -0.79
CA VAL A 49 7.12 10.44 -0.58
C VAL A 49 6.67 10.56 0.89
N GLY A 50 7.57 11.00 1.77
CA GLY A 50 7.36 11.06 3.21
C GLY A 50 7.65 9.72 3.92
N PRO A 51 7.81 9.76 5.25
CA PRO A 51 8.00 8.55 6.06
C PRO A 51 6.80 7.61 5.98
N ALA A 52 7.08 6.31 5.80
CA ALA A 52 6.06 5.27 5.97
C ALA A 52 5.69 5.09 7.46
N SER A 53 6.64 5.36 8.37
CA SER A 53 6.49 5.21 9.81
C SER A 53 5.52 6.19 10.47
N SER A 54 5.11 7.26 9.77
CA SER A 54 4.08 8.17 10.27
C SER A 54 2.66 7.64 10.06
N ARG A 55 2.50 6.45 9.48
CA ARG A 55 1.20 5.87 9.14
C ARG A 55 0.91 4.67 10.04
N PRO A 56 -0.33 4.51 10.52
CA PRO A 56 -0.71 3.40 11.39
C PRO A 56 -0.30 2.04 10.81
N HIS A 57 0.43 1.25 11.61
CA HIS A 57 0.80 -0.14 11.28
C HIS A 57 1.54 -0.32 9.93
N GLY A 58 2.20 0.73 9.43
CA GLY A 58 2.94 0.69 8.17
C GLY A 58 2.07 0.64 6.92
N LEU A 59 0.76 0.80 7.05
CA LEU A 59 -0.17 0.86 5.92
C LEU A 59 -0.05 2.19 5.18
N THR A 60 -0.22 2.16 3.87
CA THR A 60 -0.34 3.37 3.07
C THR A 60 -1.71 4.04 3.24
N GLY A 61 -1.89 5.26 2.71
CA GLY A 61 -3.17 5.96 2.84
C GLY A 61 -4.28 5.19 2.13
N ARG A 62 -4.01 4.75 0.89
CA ARG A 62 -4.96 3.93 0.13
C ARG A 62 -5.23 2.57 0.77
N GLU A 63 -4.22 1.95 1.37
CA GLU A 63 -4.40 0.67 2.07
C GLU A 63 -5.34 0.79 3.27
N ILE A 64 -5.27 1.89 4.02
CA ILE A 64 -6.22 2.16 5.12
C ILE A 64 -7.64 2.34 4.58
N GLU A 65 -7.81 3.09 3.50
CA GLU A 65 -9.11 3.27 2.86
C GLU A 65 -9.70 1.94 2.37
N VAL A 66 -8.89 1.12 1.68
CA VAL A 66 -9.28 -0.22 1.23
C VAL A 66 -9.64 -1.10 2.43
N LEU A 67 -8.86 -1.09 3.51
CA LEU A 67 -9.13 -1.86 4.72
C LEU A 67 -10.45 -1.45 5.39
N GLY A 68 -10.78 -0.16 5.41
CA GLY A 68 -12.06 0.34 5.89
C GLY A 68 -13.24 -0.18 5.07
N LEU A 69 -13.15 -0.11 3.74
CA LEU A 69 -14.20 -0.65 2.87
C LEU A 69 -14.33 -2.16 3.00
N VAL A 70 -13.22 -2.88 3.17
CA VAL A 70 -13.19 -4.32 3.43
C VAL A 70 -13.96 -4.66 4.71
N ALA A 71 -13.76 -3.90 5.78
CA ALA A 71 -14.41 -4.12 7.06
C ALA A 71 -15.92 -3.86 7.03
N THR A 72 -16.41 -3.05 6.09
CA THR A 72 -17.86 -2.90 5.83
C THR A 72 -18.48 -4.07 5.05
N GLY A 73 -17.69 -5.10 4.70
CA GLY A 73 -18.18 -6.29 4.00
C GLY A 73 -18.31 -6.14 2.48
N ARG A 74 -17.80 -5.06 1.90
CA ARG A 74 -17.79 -4.86 0.43
C ARG A 74 -16.96 -5.93 -0.27
N THR A 75 -17.25 -6.22 -1.54
CA THR A 75 -16.42 -7.12 -2.37
C THR A 75 -15.30 -6.33 -3.08
N ASN A 76 -14.27 -7.01 -3.58
CA ASN A 76 -13.18 -6.34 -4.33
C ASN A 76 -13.72 -5.59 -5.56
N ARG A 77 -14.72 -6.13 -6.25
CA ARG A 77 -15.44 -5.44 -7.34
C ARG A 77 -16.13 -4.16 -6.89
N SER A 78 -16.82 -4.20 -5.75
CA SER A 78 -17.50 -3.02 -5.22
C SER A 78 -16.49 -1.94 -4.82
N ILE A 79 -15.39 -2.33 -4.18
CA ILE A 79 -14.31 -1.43 -3.77
C ILE A 79 -13.63 -0.83 -5.01
N ALA A 80 -13.31 -1.66 -5.99
CA ALA A 80 -12.72 -1.23 -7.26
C ALA A 80 -13.60 -0.18 -7.95
N THR A 81 -14.91 -0.42 -8.01
CA THR A 81 -15.87 0.53 -8.59
C THR A 81 -15.91 1.86 -7.83
N GLU A 82 -15.96 1.80 -6.49
CA GLU A 82 -16.01 2.99 -5.63
C GLU A 82 -14.75 3.84 -5.70
N LEU A 83 -13.59 3.19 -5.81
CA LEU A 83 -12.29 3.85 -5.86
C LEU A 83 -11.83 4.18 -7.30
N GLY A 84 -12.59 3.81 -8.33
CA GLY A 84 -12.21 4.01 -9.73
C GLY A 84 -11.01 3.15 -10.17
N LEU A 85 -10.81 1.98 -9.55
CA LEU A 85 -9.69 1.08 -9.75
C LEU A 85 -10.12 -0.24 -10.41
N SER A 86 -9.13 -1.04 -10.81
CA SER A 86 -9.37 -2.41 -11.25
C SER A 86 -9.45 -3.37 -10.06
N GLU A 87 -10.20 -4.48 -10.20
CA GLU A 87 -10.24 -5.54 -9.17
C GLU A 87 -8.82 -6.06 -8.86
N LYS A 88 -7.96 -6.17 -9.88
CA LYS A 88 -6.55 -6.56 -9.74
C LYS A 88 -5.74 -5.58 -8.90
N THR A 89 -6.03 -4.29 -8.98
CA THR A 89 -5.38 -3.28 -8.13
C THR A 89 -5.81 -3.47 -6.67
N ILE A 90 -7.09 -3.75 -6.43
CA ILE A 90 -7.60 -4.04 -5.08
C ILE A 90 -6.97 -5.33 -4.52
N ASP A 91 -6.82 -6.37 -5.32
CA ASP A 91 -6.12 -7.60 -4.92
C ASP A 91 -4.67 -7.33 -4.51
N ARG A 92 -3.99 -6.41 -5.22
CA ARG A 92 -2.63 -5.98 -4.87
C ARG A 92 -2.60 -5.25 -3.54
N HIS A 93 -3.50 -4.30 -3.29
CA HIS A 93 -3.60 -3.64 -1.99
C HIS A 93 -3.88 -4.63 -0.85
N LEU A 94 -4.80 -5.57 -1.06
CA LEU A 94 -5.13 -6.58 -0.04
C LEU A 94 -3.94 -7.49 0.29
N SER A 95 -3.18 -7.92 -0.73
CA SER A 95 -1.97 -8.70 -0.51
C SER A 95 -0.98 -7.93 0.36
N ASN A 96 -0.72 -6.66 0.03
CA ASN A 96 0.17 -5.82 0.83
C ASN A 96 -0.34 -5.58 2.26
N ILE A 97 -1.65 -5.36 2.44
CA ILE A 97 -2.27 -5.20 3.77
C ILE A 97 -2.05 -6.47 4.59
N PHE A 98 -2.31 -7.64 4.00
CA PHE A 98 -2.15 -8.92 4.68
C PHE A 98 -0.71 -9.14 5.14
N ASP A 99 0.25 -8.87 4.26
CA ASP A 99 1.67 -8.96 4.56
C ASP A 99 2.08 -7.99 5.69
N LYS A 100 1.66 -6.72 5.61
CA LYS A 100 1.99 -5.68 6.59
C LYS A 100 1.37 -5.92 7.97
N LEU A 101 0.14 -6.44 8.00
CA LEU A 101 -0.56 -6.76 9.24
C LEU A 101 -0.23 -8.16 9.77
N ALA A 102 0.57 -8.94 9.05
CA ALA A 102 0.90 -10.33 9.33
C ALA A 102 -0.36 -11.21 9.52
N VAL A 103 -1.36 -11.02 8.65
CA VAL A 103 -2.60 -11.80 8.60
C VAL A 103 -2.73 -12.50 7.25
N ASN A 104 -3.57 -13.53 7.16
CA ASN A 104 -3.67 -14.37 5.95
C ASN A 104 -5.07 -14.42 5.33
N SER A 105 -6.01 -13.61 5.83
CA SER A 105 -7.38 -13.62 5.34
C SER A 105 -8.05 -12.27 5.51
N ARG A 106 -9.08 -12.05 4.68
CA ARG A 106 -9.95 -10.88 4.75
C ARG A 106 -10.56 -10.71 6.14
N ALA A 107 -11.09 -11.79 6.71
CA ALA A 107 -11.71 -11.76 8.04
C ALA A 107 -10.68 -11.42 9.14
N ALA A 108 -9.47 -11.97 9.06
CA ALA A 108 -8.40 -11.64 9.99
C ALA A 108 -7.95 -10.18 9.87
N ALA A 109 -7.85 -9.63 8.65
CA ALA A 109 -7.54 -8.23 8.43
C ALA A 109 -8.62 -7.29 9.02
N THR A 110 -9.91 -7.61 8.80
CA THR A 110 -11.02 -6.86 9.42
C THR A 110 -10.95 -6.92 10.94
N ALA A 111 -10.73 -8.09 11.53
CA ALA A 111 -10.61 -8.24 12.98
C ALA A 111 -9.41 -7.44 13.54
N TYR A 112 -8.26 -7.49 12.85
CA TYR A 112 -7.08 -6.72 13.21
C TYR A 112 -7.39 -5.22 13.24
N ALA A 113 -8.10 -4.73 12.21
CA ALA A 113 -8.41 -3.32 12.07
C ALA A 113 -9.26 -2.81 13.25
N PHE A 114 -10.30 -3.54 13.65
CA PHE A 114 -11.12 -3.20 14.82
C PHE A 114 -10.33 -3.30 16.14
N GLN A 115 -9.54 -4.37 16.33
CA GLN A 115 -8.78 -4.58 17.57
C GLN A 115 -7.73 -3.51 17.83
N ASN A 116 -7.19 -2.91 16.76
CA ASN A 116 -6.15 -1.89 16.84
C ASN A 116 -6.70 -0.46 16.64
N GLY A 117 -8.03 -0.28 16.56
CA GLY A 117 -8.65 1.03 16.38
C GLY A 117 -8.25 1.72 15.07
N LEU A 118 -7.96 0.95 14.03
CA LEU A 118 -7.70 1.47 12.68
C LEU A 118 -8.98 1.97 12.01
N ILE A 119 -10.12 1.42 12.43
CA ILE A 119 -11.49 1.66 11.95
C ILE A 119 -12.50 1.46 13.06
#